data_AF-A0A412B4M6-F1
#
_entry.id   AF-A0A412B4M6-F1
#
_cell.length_a   1.000
_cell.length_b   1.000
_cell.length_c   1.000
_cell.angle_alpha   90.00
_cell.angle_beta   90.00
_cell.angle_gamma   90.00
#
_symmetry.space_group_name_H-M   'P 1'
#
loop_
_entity.id
_entity.type
_entity.pdbx_description
1 polymer ?
#
loop_
_entity_poly.entity_id
_entity_poly.type
_entity_poly.pdbx_seq_one_letter_code
_entity_poly.pdbx_strand_id
1 'polypeptide(L)'
;MKKINLLLLFLLLACTLSAQDGISIFIGRANRYAAVELSDYKKRLCLEYNISSRSLDDYYKRCGKDWGNVGIALEVARTSGKKMHDVCDYYNRYQRYGWNRILVEIGINPGSVYYTPFYDRVHHHSDCWHEYYNSYCERHDKFHHKKHKYKKPKRHHKKHYRYYDDDDDDD
;
A
#
# COMPACT_ATOMS: atom_id res chain seq x y z
N MET A 1 44.48 0.38 -0.55
CA MET A 1 43.50 -0.72 -0.51
C MET A 1 42.31 -0.47 0.43
N LYS A 2 42.51 0.03 1.66
CA LYS A 2 41.40 0.23 2.63
C LYS A 2 40.34 1.27 2.20
N LYS A 3 40.74 2.37 1.57
CA LYS A 3 39.82 3.45 1.12
C LYS A 3 38.92 3.05 -0.05
N ILE A 4 39.43 2.25 -0.99
CA ILE A 4 38.66 1.74 -2.15
C ILE A 4 37.62 0.72 -1.68
N ASN A 5 37.99 -0.17 -0.76
CA ASN A 5 37.04 -1.11 -0.16
C ASN A 5 35.96 -0.40 0.69
N LEU A 6 36.31 0.69 1.37
CA LEU A 6 35.34 1.49 2.12
C LEU A 6 34.38 2.25 1.19
N LEU A 7 34.89 2.81 0.09
CA LEU A 7 34.08 3.45 -0.95
C LEU A 7 33.15 2.45 -1.65
N LEU A 8 33.62 1.25 -1.97
CA LEU A 8 32.78 0.17 -2.51
C LEU A 8 31.73 -0.30 -1.49
N LEU A 9 32.08 -0.37 -0.20
CA LEU A 9 31.14 -0.67 0.87
C LEU A 9 30.06 0.42 0.98
N PHE A 10 30.43 1.70 0.94
CA PHE A 10 29.48 2.83 0.94
C PHE A 10 28.65 2.91 -0.35
N LEU A 11 29.20 2.54 -1.50
CA LEU A 11 28.47 2.49 -2.78
C LEU A 11 27.44 1.35 -2.78
N LEU A 12 27.81 0.18 -2.24
CA LEU A 12 26.89 -0.95 -2.04
C LEU A 12 25.82 -0.65 -0.98
N LEU A 13 26.16 0.10 0.08
CA LEU A 13 25.21 0.55 1.10
C LEU A 13 24.31 1.70 0.62
N ALA A 14 24.78 2.55 -0.29
CA ALA A 14 23.99 3.64 -0.87
C ALA A 14 23.02 3.11 -1.93
N CYS A 15 23.38 2.06 -2.66
CA CYS A 15 22.48 1.40 -3.61
C CYS A 15 21.32 0.64 -2.95
N THR A 16 21.32 0.45 -1.62
CA THR A 16 20.15 -0.07 -0.89
C THR A 16 19.23 1.02 -0.33
N LEU A 17 19.66 2.30 -0.37
CA LEU A 17 18.96 3.42 0.27
C LEU A 17 18.17 4.32 -0.70
N SER A 18 18.11 3.99 -2.00
CA SER A 18 17.36 4.79 -2.98
C SER A 18 16.43 4.00 -3.89
N ALA A 19 15.82 2.93 -3.37
CA ALA A 19 14.49 2.52 -3.79
C ALA A 19 13.58 2.85 -2.62
N GLN A 20 12.55 3.69 -2.81
CA GLN A 20 11.54 3.86 -1.79
C GLN A 20 11.02 2.47 -1.43
N ASP A 21 11.18 2.03 -0.18
CA ASP A 21 10.71 0.73 0.27
C ASP A 21 9.20 0.65 0.01
N GLY A 22 8.81 -0.11 -1.02
CA GLY A 22 7.43 -0.17 -1.51
C GLY A 22 6.44 -0.57 -0.40
N ILE A 23 6.90 -1.35 0.57
CA ILE A 23 6.14 -1.72 1.77
C ILE A 23 5.89 -0.49 2.65
N SER A 24 6.92 0.31 2.93
CA SER A 24 6.78 1.54 3.70
C SER A 24 5.84 2.55 3.02
N ILE A 25 5.90 2.69 1.68
CA ILE A 25 4.97 3.54 0.91
C ILE A 25 3.54 3.02 1.03
N PHE A 26 3.34 1.72 0.83
CA PHE A 26 2.04 1.07 0.96
C PHE A 26 1.44 1.32 2.35
N ILE A 27 2.21 1.07 3.41
CA ILE A 27 1.77 1.26 4.80
C ILE A 27 1.34 2.71 5.01
N GLY A 28 2.17 3.67 4.58
CA GLY A 28 1.87 5.09 4.71
C GLY A 28 0.57 5.50 4.00
N ARG A 29 0.33 4.99 2.80
CA ARG A 29 -0.89 5.30 2.01
C ARG A 29 -2.12 4.61 2.56
N ALA A 30 -2.02 3.33 2.93
CA ALA A 30 -3.09 2.58 3.58
C ALA A 30 -3.53 3.26 4.89
N ASN A 31 -2.57 3.63 5.75
CA ASN A 31 -2.88 4.32 7.00
C ASN A 31 -3.49 5.71 6.80
N ARG A 32 -3.03 6.48 5.80
CA ARG A 32 -3.66 7.76 5.46
C ARG A 32 -5.10 7.60 5.02
N TYR A 33 -5.39 6.58 4.22
CA TYR A 33 -6.75 6.32 3.78
C TYR A 33 -7.64 5.83 4.93
N ALA A 34 -7.17 4.84 5.69
CA ALA A 34 -7.87 4.31 6.86
C ALA A 34 -8.15 5.39 7.91
N ALA A 35 -7.28 6.40 8.06
CA ALA A 35 -7.46 7.49 9.01
C ALA A 35 -8.62 8.43 8.65
N VAL A 36 -8.97 8.56 7.36
CA VAL A 36 -10.04 9.47 6.91
C VAL A 36 -11.35 8.74 6.61
N GLU A 37 -11.28 7.47 6.20
CA GLU A 37 -12.46 6.69 5.81
C GLU A 37 -12.26 5.20 6.12
N LEU A 38 -12.20 4.88 7.42
CA LEU A 38 -11.94 3.52 7.89
C LEU A 38 -13.00 2.51 7.42
N SER A 39 -14.26 2.93 7.36
CA SER A 39 -15.36 2.02 7.00
C SER A 39 -15.21 1.53 5.56
N ASP A 40 -14.97 2.44 4.61
CA ASP A 40 -14.74 2.05 3.22
C ASP A 40 -13.42 1.30 3.05
N TYR A 41 -12.36 1.69 3.77
CA TYR A 41 -11.09 0.95 3.75
C TYR A 41 -11.28 -0.52 4.16
N LYS A 42 -11.96 -0.78 5.29
CA LYS A 42 -12.29 -2.13 5.74
C LYS A 42 -13.17 -2.87 4.73
N LYS A 43 -14.18 -2.21 4.16
CA LYS A 43 -15.05 -2.79 3.13
C LYS A 43 -14.23 -3.29 1.93
N ARG A 44 -13.27 -2.51 1.45
CA ARG A 44 -12.39 -2.88 0.33
C ARG A 44 -11.50 -4.07 0.68
N LEU A 45 -10.91 -4.10 1.88
CA LEU A 45 -10.13 -5.26 2.33
C LEU A 45 -11.01 -6.52 2.41
N CYS A 46 -12.24 -6.40 2.93
CA CYS A 46 -13.17 -7.54 2.97
C CYS A 46 -13.45 -8.11 1.58
N LEU A 47 -13.68 -7.23 0.59
CA LEU A 47 -13.97 -7.63 -0.79
C LEU A 47 -12.75 -8.25 -1.49
N GLU A 48 -11.58 -7.60 -1.39
CA GLU A 48 -10.36 -8.04 -2.07
C GLU A 48 -9.85 -9.38 -1.55
N TYR A 49 -9.90 -9.57 -0.23
CA TYR A 49 -9.33 -10.77 0.41
C TYR A 49 -10.37 -11.83 0.79
N ASN A 50 -11.65 -11.56 0.52
CA ASN A 50 -12.77 -12.42 0.93
C ASN A 50 -12.73 -12.76 2.43
N ILE A 51 -12.57 -11.73 3.26
CA ILE A 51 -12.42 -11.84 4.72
C ILE A 51 -13.50 -11.02 5.42
N SER A 52 -13.96 -11.48 6.58
CA SER A 52 -14.98 -10.76 7.35
C SER A 52 -14.42 -9.51 8.05
N SER A 53 -15.26 -8.49 8.24
CA SER A 53 -14.91 -7.30 9.00
C SER A 53 -14.47 -7.62 10.44
N ARG A 54 -15.08 -8.65 11.07
CA ARG A 54 -14.69 -9.13 12.41
C ARG A 54 -13.28 -9.71 12.41
N SER A 55 -12.90 -10.45 11.37
CA SER A 55 -11.55 -10.99 11.22
C SER A 55 -10.53 -9.86 11.03
N LEU A 56 -10.87 -8.81 10.27
CA LEU A 56 -10.00 -7.64 10.13
C LEU A 56 -9.75 -6.95 11.47
N ASP A 57 -10.75 -6.84 12.34
CA ASP A 57 -10.59 -6.25 13.68
C ASP A 57 -9.67 -7.09 14.59
N ASP A 58 -9.68 -8.42 14.44
CA ASP A 58 -8.72 -9.30 15.10
C ASP A 58 -7.30 -9.10 14.55
N TYR A 59 -7.15 -9.07 13.22
CA TYR A 59 -5.86 -8.85 12.57
C TYR A 59 -5.27 -7.49 12.90
N TYR A 60 -6.09 -6.45 13.02
CA TYR A 60 -5.65 -5.14 13.49
C TYR A 60 -4.97 -5.22 14.87
N LYS A 61 -5.56 -5.95 15.82
CA LYS A 61 -4.96 -6.15 17.14
C LYS A 61 -3.65 -6.94 17.06
N ARG A 62 -3.58 -7.95 16.19
CA ARG A 62 -2.42 -8.85 16.03
C ARG A 62 -1.30 -8.26 15.16
N CYS A 63 -1.58 -7.25 14.34
CA CYS A 63 -0.62 -6.56 13.47
C CYS A 63 -0.26 -5.16 13.99
N GLY A 64 -0.07 -5.03 15.30
CA GLY A 64 0.46 -3.81 15.90
C GLY A 64 -0.51 -2.62 15.94
N LYS A 65 -1.83 -2.85 15.78
CA LYS A 65 -2.86 -1.81 15.70
C LYS A 65 -2.57 -0.80 14.58
N ASP A 66 -2.15 -1.31 13.43
CA ASP A 66 -1.81 -0.52 12.26
C ASP A 66 -2.47 -1.13 11.02
N TRP A 67 -3.28 -0.34 10.31
CA TRP A 67 -4.07 -0.81 9.17
C TRP A 67 -3.20 -1.08 7.94
N GLY A 68 -2.09 -0.35 7.76
CA GLY A 68 -1.08 -0.63 6.76
C GLY A 68 -0.40 -1.98 7.00
N ASN A 69 -0.08 -2.32 8.26
CA ASN A 69 0.43 -3.64 8.61
C ASN A 69 -0.58 -4.75 8.36
N VAL A 70 -1.88 -4.52 8.61
CA VAL A 70 -2.94 -5.48 8.24
C VAL A 70 -2.95 -5.67 6.72
N GLY A 71 -2.89 -4.59 5.94
CA GLY A 71 -2.84 -4.66 4.48
C GLY A 71 -1.64 -5.46 3.95
N ILE A 72 -0.43 -5.22 4.48
CA ILE A 72 0.76 -6.01 4.10
C ILE A 72 0.62 -7.47 4.52
N ALA A 73 0.15 -7.75 5.73
CA ALA A 73 -0.06 -9.11 6.20
C ALA A 73 -1.04 -9.88 5.29
N LEU A 74 -2.09 -9.22 4.79
CA LEU A 74 -3.03 -9.80 3.84
C LEU A 74 -2.37 -10.11 2.49
N GLU A 75 -1.52 -9.21 1.97
CA GLU A 75 -0.75 -9.48 0.74
C GLU A 75 0.21 -10.66 0.90
N VAL A 76 0.87 -10.72 2.05
CA VAL A 76 1.76 -11.83 2.39
C VAL A 76 0.97 -13.14 2.42
N ALA A 77 -0.17 -13.18 3.12
CA ALA A 77 -1.02 -14.36 3.20
C ALA A 77 -1.50 -14.82 1.82
N ARG A 78 -1.96 -13.87 0.98
CA ARG A 78 -2.42 -14.12 -0.38
C ARG A 78 -1.30 -14.67 -1.27
N THR A 79 -0.11 -14.09 -1.19
CA THR A 79 1.03 -14.45 -2.04
C THR A 79 1.64 -15.79 -1.63
N SER A 80 1.82 -16.01 -0.32
CA SER A 80 2.45 -17.23 0.18
C SER A 80 1.48 -18.40 0.34
N GLY A 81 0.16 -18.17 0.17
CA GLY A 81 -0.88 -19.16 0.46
C GLY A 81 -1.00 -19.55 1.93
N LYS A 82 -0.38 -18.79 2.85
CA LYS A 82 -0.43 -19.08 4.30
C LYS A 82 -1.71 -18.53 4.90
N LYS A 83 -2.16 -19.13 6.01
CA LYS A 83 -3.27 -18.56 6.76
C LYS A 83 -2.83 -17.24 7.36
N MET A 84 -3.75 -16.26 7.37
CA MET A 84 -3.50 -14.95 7.98
C MET A 84 -3.09 -15.07 9.46
N HIS A 85 -3.59 -16.10 10.16
CA HIS A 85 -3.18 -16.36 11.54
C HIS A 85 -1.67 -16.61 11.65
N ASP A 86 -1.12 -17.46 10.77
CA ASP A 86 0.31 -17.78 10.73
C ASP A 86 1.14 -16.53 10.39
N VAL A 87 0.68 -15.72 9.43
CA VAL A 87 1.37 -14.47 9.03
C VAL A 87 1.47 -13.49 10.19
N CYS A 88 0.41 -13.33 10.98
CA CYS A 88 0.46 -12.51 12.18
C CYS A 88 1.42 -13.08 13.24
N ASP A 89 1.59 -14.40 13.33
CA ASP A 89 2.56 -15.00 14.26
C ASP A 89 4.01 -14.71 13.81
N TYR A 90 4.28 -14.74 12.51
CA TYR A 90 5.54 -14.26 11.94
C TYR A 90 5.76 -12.77 12.24
N TYR A 91 4.71 -11.94 12.05
CA TYR A 91 4.77 -10.52 12.39
C TYR A 91 5.15 -10.32 13.86
N ASN A 92 4.44 -10.96 14.79
CA ASN A 92 4.73 -10.82 16.22
C ASN A 92 6.15 -11.24 16.60
N ARG A 93 6.69 -12.27 15.95
CA ARG A 93 8.05 -12.78 16.19
C ARG A 93 9.13 -11.87 15.62
N TYR A 94 8.91 -11.27 14.45
CA TYR A 94 9.97 -10.62 13.67
C TYR A 94 9.75 -9.12 13.39
N GLN A 95 8.65 -8.50 13.81
CA GLN A 95 8.33 -7.08 13.55
C GLN A 95 9.46 -6.11 13.92
N ARG A 96 10.25 -6.40 14.97
CA ARG A 96 11.41 -5.59 15.38
C ARG A 96 12.51 -5.50 14.31
N TYR A 97 12.51 -6.41 13.34
CA TYR A 97 13.44 -6.45 12.22
C TYR A 97 12.81 -5.97 10.90
N GLY A 98 11.55 -5.54 10.93
CA GLY A 98 10.80 -5.05 9.78
C GLY A 98 10.22 -6.15 8.87
N TRP A 99 9.38 -5.71 7.94
CA TRP A 99 8.68 -6.60 7.01
C TRP A 99 9.60 -7.41 6.12
N ASN A 100 10.74 -6.86 5.68
CA ASN A 100 11.70 -7.60 4.87
C ASN A 100 12.19 -8.88 5.56
N ARG A 101 12.38 -8.85 6.89
CA ARG A 101 12.72 -10.08 7.63
C ARG A 101 11.57 -11.07 7.64
N ILE A 102 10.35 -10.60 7.84
CA ILE A 102 9.14 -11.44 7.83
C ILE A 102 8.96 -12.13 6.48
N LEU A 103 9.13 -11.40 5.38
CA LEU A 103 9.04 -11.94 4.01
C LEU A 103 10.04 -13.08 3.78
N VAL A 104 11.28 -12.91 4.24
CA VAL A 104 12.33 -13.93 4.12
C VAL A 104 11.95 -15.21 4.85
N GLU A 105 11.50 -15.07 6.10
CA GLU A 105 11.09 -16.19 6.97
C GLU A 105 9.87 -16.93 6.43
N ILE A 106 8.98 -16.23 5.71
CA ILE A 106 7.79 -16.80 5.07
C ILE A 106 8.11 -17.50 3.74
N GLY A 107 9.22 -17.13 3.09
CA GLY A 107 9.65 -17.67 1.79
C GLY A 107 9.45 -16.73 0.59
N ILE A 108 9.06 -15.48 0.82
CA ILE A 108 8.97 -14.43 -0.21
C ILE A 108 10.36 -13.74 -0.33
N ASN A 109 11.36 -14.54 -0.70
CA ASN A 109 12.75 -14.12 -0.84
C ASN A 109 13.03 -13.52 -2.23
N PRO A 110 13.96 -12.56 -2.37
CA PRO A 110 14.49 -12.19 -3.68
C PRO A 110 14.91 -13.44 -4.48
N GLY A 111 14.42 -13.55 -5.71
CA GLY A 111 14.65 -14.71 -6.57
C GLY A 111 13.66 -15.87 -6.41
N SER A 112 12.75 -15.81 -5.43
CA SER A 112 11.62 -16.75 -5.37
C SER A 112 10.54 -16.39 -6.38
N VAL A 113 9.77 -17.40 -6.80
CA VAL A 113 8.61 -17.22 -7.69
C VAL A 113 7.52 -16.31 -7.10
N TYR A 114 7.57 -16.05 -5.79
CA TYR A 114 6.60 -15.23 -5.06
C TYR A 114 7.01 -13.76 -4.98
N TYR A 115 8.30 -13.43 -5.17
CA TYR A 115 8.83 -12.09 -4.89
C TYR A 115 8.24 -11.02 -5.80
N THR A 116 8.34 -11.21 -7.12
CA THR A 116 7.82 -10.24 -8.09
C THR A 116 6.30 -10.08 -7.99
N PRO A 117 5.49 -11.17 -7.98
CA PRO A 117 4.04 -11.04 -7.81
C PRO A 117 3.62 -10.32 -6.52
N PHE A 118 4.34 -10.53 -5.40
CA PHE A 118 4.08 -9.82 -4.15
C PHE A 118 4.26 -8.32 -4.32
N TYR A 119 5.41 -7.88 -4.84
CA TYR A 119 5.68 -6.45 -5.00
C TYR A 119 4.80 -5.79 -6.06
N ASP A 120 4.41 -6.50 -7.12
CA ASP A 120 3.46 -5.99 -8.11
C ASP A 120 2.11 -5.68 -7.48
N ARG A 121 1.61 -6.57 -6.60
CA ARG A 121 0.37 -6.33 -5.84
C ARG A 121 0.53 -5.20 -4.82
N VAL A 122 1.63 -5.17 -4.08
CA VAL A 122 1.93 -4.09 -3.12
C VAL A 122 1.94 -2.73 -3.82
N HIS A 123 2.58 -2.62 -5.00
CA HIS A 123 2.57 -1.37 -5.76
C HIS A 123 1.17 -1.00 -6.25
N HIS A 124 0.46 -1.96 -6.85
CA HIS A 124 -0.89 -1.75 -7.36
C HIS A 124 -1.84 -1.24 -6.27
N HIS A 125 -1.95 -1.96 -5.14
CA HIS A 125 -2.84 -1.55 -4.06
C HIS A 125 -2.37 -0.29 -3.34
N SER A 126 -1.06 -0.05 -3.25
CA SER A 126 -0.54 1.22 -2.76
C SER A 126 -1.07 2.40 -3.58
N ASP A 127 -1.04 2.30 -4.91
CA ASP A 127 -1.60 3.33 -5.79
C ASP A 127 -3.12 3.46 -5.62
N CYS A 128 -3.86 2.35 -5.52
CA CYS A 128 -5.29 2.38 -5.23
C CYS A 128 -5.61 3.11 -3.91
N TRP A 129 -4.89 2.82 -2.81
CA TRP A 129 -5.10 3.52 -1.53
C TRP A 129 -4.85 5.01 -1.64
N HIS A 130 -3.86 5.42 -2.43
CA HIS A 130 -3.60 6.82 -2.68
C HIS A 130 -4.73 7.50 -3.46
N GLU A 131 -5.26 6.84 -4.49
CA GLU A 131 -6.38 7.33 -5.28
C GLU A 131 -7.66 7.45 -4.46
N TYR A 132 -7.99 6.45 -3.64
CA TYR A 132 -9.17 6.51 -2.77
C TYR A 132 -9.06 7.60 -1.71
N TYR A 133 -7.87 7.78 -1.12
CA TYR A 133 -7.60 8.90 -0.23
C TYR A 133 -7.80 10.24 -0.94
N ASN A 134 -7.22 10.43 -2.12
CA ASN A 134 -7.35 11.68 -2.88
C ASN A 134 -8.81 11.96 -3.26
N SER A 135 -9.55 10.94 -3.72
CA SER A 135 -10.97 11.04 -4.05
C SER A 135 -11.84 11.36 -2.83
N TYR A 136 -11.52 10.78 -1.66
CA TYR A 136 -12.18 11.16 -0.41
C TYR A 136 -11.91 12.63 -0.09
N CYS A 137 -10.66 13.06 -0.14
CA CYS A 137 -10.28 14.45 0.11
C CYS A 137 -10.97 15.41 -0.86
N GLU A 138 -11.03 15.12 -2.16
CA GLU A 138 -11.71 15.99 -3.14
C GLU A 138 -13.20 16.16 -2.84
N ARG A 139 -13.89 15.07 -2.45
CA ARG A 139 -15.32 15.13 -2.08
C ARG A 139 -15.58 15.87 -0.77
N HIS A 140 -14.61 15.87 0.14
CA HIS A 140 -14.72 16.43 1.49
C HIS A 140 -13.85 17.69 1.71
N ASP A 141 -13.21 18.21 0.66
CA ASP A 141 -12.24 19.33 0.71
C ASP A 141 -12.89 20.68 1.04
N LYS A 142 -14.21 20.73 1.30
CA LYS A 142 -14.89 21.95 1.77
C LYS A 142 -14.48 22.39 3.18
N PHE A 143 -13.68 21.61 3.92
CA PHE A 143 -13.32 21.93 5.31
C PHE A 143 -11.82 21.97 5.67
N HIS A 144 -10.89 21.73 4.74
CA HIS A 144 -9.45 21.67 5.08
C HIS A 144 -8.54 22.48 4.14
N HIS A 145 -8.75 23.80 4.07
CA HIS A 145 -7.76 24.69 3.48
C HIS A 145 -6.57 24.92 4.42
N LYS A 146 -5.55 24.05 4.35
CA LYS A 146 -4.13 24.45 4.44
C LYS A 146 -3.28 23.56 3.54
N LYS A 147 -3.34 23.77 2.22
CA LYS A 147 -2.42 23.16 1.26
C LYS A 147 -1.15 24.00 1.16
N HIS A 148 -0.02 23.45 1.61
CA HIS A 148 1.30 23.87 1.10
C HIS A 148 1.35 23.53 -0.39
N LYS A 149 1.49 24.55 -1.23
CA LYS A 149 1.53 24.44 -2.70
C LYS A 149 2.82 23.75 -3.14
N TYR A 150 2.79 22.44 -3.39
CA TYR A 150 3.69 21.83 -4.35
C TYR A 150 2.98 21.73 -5.70
N LYS A 151 3.43 22.53 -6.67
CA LYS A 151 2.93 22.51 -8.06
C LYS A 151 3.35 21.20 -8.73
N LYS A 152 2.41 20.30 -8.97
CA LYS A 152 2.61 19.12 -9.84
C LYS A 152 2.39 19.55 -11.31
N PRO A 153 3.27 19.19 -12.27
CA PRO A 153 3.05 19.52 -13.68
C PRO A 153 1.82 18.77 -14.23
N LYS A 154 0.98 19.47 -15.00
CA LYS A 154 -0.23 18.92 -15.63
C LYS A 154 0.17 17.94 -16.77
N ARG A 155 -0.23 16.67 -16.67
CA ARG A 155 -0.24 15.76 -17.84
C ARG A 155 -1.57 15.94 -18.57
N HIS A 156 -1.50 16.27 -19.86
CA HIS A 156 -2.66 16.39 -20.74
C HIS A 156 -3.26 15.00 -20.99
N HIS A 157 -4.44 14.72 -20.43
CA HIS A 157 -5.27 13.60 -20.88
C HIS A 157 -6.14 14.06 -22.05
N LYS A 158 -5.95 13.41 -23.20
CA LYS A 158 -6.77 13.57 -24.41
C LYS A 158 -8.13 12.91 -24.14
N LYS A 159 -9.20 13.71 -24.02
CA LYS A 159 -10.60 13.24 -23.96
C LYS A 159 -11.05 12.77 -25.36
N HIS A 160 -11.70 11.62 -25.44
CA HIS A 160 -12.60 11.28 -26.53
C HIS A 160 -13.90 10.78 -25.92
N TYR A 161 -14.92 11.63 -25.91
CA TYR A 161 -16.31 11.20 -25.78
C TYR A 161 -17.03 11.72 -27.03
N ARG A 162 -17.66 10.79 -27.75
CA ARG A 162 -18.46 11.04 -28.96
C ARG A 162 -19.80 11.67 -28.56
N TYR A 163 -20.17 12.66 -29.34
CA TYR A 163 -21.48 13.31 -29.49
C TYR A 163 -22.57 12.33 -29.94
N TYR A 164 -23.79 12.54 -29.42
CA TYR A 164 -25.12 12.60 -30.08
C TYR A 164 -26.02 13.30 -29.02
N ASP A 165 -26.43 14.58 -29.16
CA ASP A 165 -27.52 15.16 -29.98
C ASP A 165 -28.80 14.30 -29.86
N ASP A 166 -30.00 14.76 -29.54
CA ASP A 166 -30.67 16.04 -29.25
C ASP A 166 -32.01 15.65 -28.57
N ASP A 167 -32.84 16.66 -28.25
CA ASP A 167 -34.30 16.62 -28.04
C ASP A 167 -34.76 16.99 -26.62
N ASP A 168 -34.79 18.32 -26.40
CA ASP A 168 -35.97 19.13 -26.08
C ASP A 168 -37.11 18.49 -25.26
N ASP A 169 -37.40 19.08 -24.10
CA ASP A 169 -38.61 19.91 -23.92
C ASP A 169 -38.69 20.40 -22.45
N ASP A 170 -38.55 21.72 -22.27
CA ASP A 170 -38.90 22.49 -21.07
C ASP A 170 -40.36 22.96 -21.19
N ASP A 171 -41.22 22.56 -20.24
CA ASP A 171 -42.22 23.39 -19.49
C ASP A 171 -43.19 22.51 -18.67
#